data_AF-A0A7X7LN09-F1
#
_entry.id   AF-A0A7X7LN09-F1
#
_cell.length_a   1.000
_cell.length_b   1.000
_cell.length_c   1.000
_cell.angle_alpha   90.00
_cell.angle_beta   90.00
_cell.angle_gamma   90.00
#
_symmetry.space_group_name_H-M   'P 1'
#
loop_
_entity.id
_entity.type
_entity.pdbx_description
1 polymer ?
#
loop_
_entity_poly.entity_id
_entity_poly.type
_entity_poly.pdbx_seq_one_letter_code
_entity_poly.pdbx_strand_id
1 'polypeptide(L)'
;MIKRFNSKSLALILISCMLVFSLAIPAIAQEPVLEPVISDLPLVKDAPLAPDYAAYDAQVKEVMTEDGIVTAILAITDGNEERFNIFSDTVVINNETGNPSSLNELVPGDKIFVYGSLMKTRSLPPQSTAFIVLTDIDVKAPAKFVKVMSMEENAAGNLIVFDANGEYNVNITEETVLRPYRTKQIVTKDDIKAGANILVWSEIMTLSLPAQMTADMVVLLPEEQEPSSDKIIISLMAGVIAYNGLEITPEGDELFYDQNDTLMIPLRKVCETLGYEVKWVPEGNKIELHKDGQIVKLQIGSHQYNDVELAIAPELTNSITFVPTEFLAEILNYEVSINNHHV
;
A
#
# COMPACT_ATOMS: atom_id res chain seq x y z
N MET A 1 82.35 -22.18 -9.64
CA MET A 1 81.62 -22.31 -10.93
C MET A 1 80.60 -23.44 -10.76
N ILE A 2 79.32 -23.06 -10.61
CA ILE A 2 78.05 -23.72 -11.04
C ILE A 2 78.13 -25.25 -11.27
N LYS A 3 77.35 -26.15 -10.64
CA LYS A 3 75.88 -26.27 -10.65
C LYS A 3 75.43 -27.33 -9.62
N ARG A 4 74.22 -27.17 -9.06
CA ARG A 4 73.60 -28.01 -8.04
C ARG A 4 72.26 -28.58 -8.55
N PHE A 5 71.91 -29.77 -8.04
CA PHE A 5 70.59 -30.44 -7.96
C PHE A 5 69.97 -30.97 -9.28
N ASN A 6 69.22 -32.08 -9.32
CA ASN A 6 68.37 -32.70 -8.28
C ASN A 6 68.09 -34.19 -8.60
N SER A 7 67.91 -35.05 -7.59
CA SER A 7 67.57 -36.48 -7.77
C SER A 7 66.18 -36.81 -7.23
N LYS A 8 65.37 -37.43 -8.09
CA LYS A 8 64.08 -38.09 -7.79
C LYS A 8 64.32 -39.39 -7.00
N SER A 9 63.33 -39.87 -6.25
CA SER A 9 63.18 -41.31 -6.00
C SER A 9 61.75 -41.70 -5.64
N LEU A 10 61.29 -42.77 -6.30
CA LEU A 10 60.00 -43.45 -6.16
C LEU A 10 60.28 -44.95 -6.33
N ALA A 11 59.89 -45.80 -5.37
CA ALA A 11 59.72 -47.28 -5.44
C ALA A 11 59.30 -47.76 -4.03
N LEU A 12 58.20 -48.45 -3.69
CA LEU A 12 57.33 -49.51 -4.24
C LEU A 12 57.67 -50.94 -3.69
N ILE A 13 56.59 -51.67 -3.32
CA ILE A 13 56.37 -53.15 -3.18
C ILE A 13 56.84 -53.84 -1.84
N LEU A 14 56.22 -54.84 -1.15
CA LEU A 14 55.45 -56.07 -1.49
C LEU A 14 54.73 -56.76 -0.27
N ILE A 15 53.44 -57.18 -0.47
CA ILE A 15 52.75 -58.50 -0.22
C ILE A 15 52.64 -59.18 1.18
N SER A 16 51.41 -59.57 1.61
CA SER A 16 50.92 -61.00 1.70
C SER A 16 49.62 -61.22 2.52
N CYS A 17 48.88 -62.27 2.13
CA CYS A 17 47.54 -62.75 2.48
C CYS A 17 47.25 -63.17 3.93
N MET A 18 45.98 -63.02 4.38
CA MET A 18 45.18 -64.13 4.95
C MET A 18 43.69 -63.79 5.03
N LEU A 19 42.85 -64.73 4.60
CA LEU A 19 41.39 -64.65 4.45
C LEU A 19 40.78 -65.55 5.52
N VAL A 20 39.91 -65.03 6.39
CA VAL A 20 39.15 -65.83 7.37
C VAL A 20 37.67 -65.41 7.31
N PHE A 21 36.83 -66.37 6.92
CA PHE A 21 35.38 -66.31 6.97
C PHE A 21 34.91 -66.38 8.43
N SER A 22 34.11 -65.42 8.89
CA SER A 22 33.22 -65.60 10.05
C SER A 22 31.77 -65.35 9.63
N LEU A 23 30.92 -66.32 9.90
CA LEU A 23 29.49 -66.32 9.61
C LEU A 23 28.78 -65.18 10.36
N ALA A 24 27.98 -64.41 9.63
CA ALA A 24 27.13 -63.36 10.19
C ALA A 24 25.94 -63.98 10.93
N ILE A 25 25.74 -63.59 12.19
CA ILE A 25 24.45 -63.72 12.87
C ILE A 25 23.66 -62.46 12.51
N PRO A 26 22.40 -62.54 12.06
CA PRO A 26 21.63 -61.33 11.80
C PRO A 26 21.33 -60.67 13.15
N ALA A 27 22.01 -59.57 13.43
CA ALA A 27 21.51 -58.62 14.40
C ALA A 27 20.24 -58.02 13.79
N ILE A 28 19.09 -58.28 14.40
CA ILE A 28 17.88 -57.51 14.14
C ILE A 28 18.23 -56.08 14.58
N ALA A 29 18.56 -55.22 13.61
CA ALA A 29 18.61 -53.81 13.84
C ALA A 29 17.18 -53.39 14.17
N GLN A 30 16.92 -53.08 15.44
CA GLN A 30 15.82 -52.19 15.75
C GLN A 30 16.13 -50.90 14.99
N GLU A 31 15.32 -50.58 13.98
CA GLU A 31 15.33 -49.26 13.39
C GLU A 31 15.19 -48.27 14.55
N PRO A 32 16.13 -47.33 14.73
CA PRO A 32 15.92 -46.26 15.68
C PRO A 32 14.60 -45.61 15.27
N VAL A 33 13.66 -45.55 16.19
CA VAL A 33 12.45 -44.74 16.01
C VAL A 33 12.97 -43.33 15.80
N LEU A 34 12.94 -42.88 14.54
CA LEU A 34 13.18 -41.49 14.19
C LEU A 34 12.05 -40.73 14.85
N GLU A 35 12.32 -40.17 16.03
CA GLU A 35 11.52 -39.04 16.49
C GLU A 35 11.48 -38.04 15.34
N PRO A 36 10.31 -37.51 14.96
CA PRO A 36 10.26 -36.49 13.94
C PRO A 36 11.14 -35.35 14.45
N VAL A 37 12.29 -35.18 13.82
CA VAL A 37 13.04 -33.94 13.88
C VAL A 37 12.10 -32.94 13.24
N ILE A 38 11.26 -32.31 14.05
CA ILE A 38 10.66 -31.05 13.73
C ILE A 38 11.88 -30.15 13.62
N SER A 39 12.37 -30.01 12.38
CA SER A 39 13.23 -28.90 12.06
C SER A 39 12.44 -27.68 12.50
N ASP A 40 12.90 -27.02 13.57
CA ASP A 40 12.66 -25.61 13.76
C ASP A 40 13.26 -24.92 12.53
N LEU A 41 12.52 -24.97 11.42
CA LEU A 41 12.75 -24.08 10.30
C LEU A 41 12.63 -22.70 10.93
N PRO A 42 13.68 -21.87 10.91
CA PRO A 42 13.55 -20.52 11.39
C PRO A 42 12.35 -19.91 10.68
N LEU A 43 11.42 -19.34 11.45
CA LEU A 43 10.33 -18.55 10.91
C LEU A 43 10.99 -17.50 10.01
N VAL A 44 10.84 -17.64 8.68
CA VAL A 44 11.36 -16.67 7.72
C VAL A 44 10.60 -15.38 8.00
N LYS A 45 11.24 -14.46 8.73
CA LYS A 45 10.63 -13.19 9.14
C LYS A 45 10.41 -12.23 7.97
N ASP A 46 10.98 -12.53 6.81
CA ASP A 46 11.05 -11.63 5.65
C ASP A 46 10.68 -12.39 4.36
N ALA A 47 9.56 -13.12 4.35
CA ALA A 47 8.99 -13.59 3.09
C ALA A 47 8.43 -12.38 2.33
N PRO A 48 8.72 -12.22 1.03
CA PRO A 48 8.17 -11.10 0.27
C PRO A 48 6.65 -11.12 0.33
N LEU A 49 6.05 -9.95 0.52
CA LEU A 49 4.60 -9.81 0.51
C LEU A 49 4.11 -10.03 -0.92
N ALA A 50 2.97 -10.69 -1.10
CA ALA A 50 2.36 -10.67 -2.42
C ALA A 50 1.99 -9.22 -2.76
N PRO A 51 2.13 -8.78 -4.03
CA PRO A 51 1.64 -7.48 -4.44
C PRO A 51 0.18 -7.31 -4.03
N ASP A 52 -0.19 -6.14 -3.51
CA ASP A 52 -1.56 -5.74 -3.19
C ASP A 52 -2.28 -5.09 -4.39
N TYR A 53 -1.63 -5.09 -5.55
CA TYR A 53 -2.13 -4.60 -6.82
C TYR A 53 -2.04 -5.66 -7.93
N ALA A 54 -2.79 -5.43 -9.00
CA ALA A 54 -2.61 -6.09 -10.29
C ALA A 54 -2.16 -5.08 -11.34
N ALA A 55 -1.44 -5.57 -12.34
CA ALA A 55 -0.90 -4.79 -13.44
C ALA A 55 -1.60 -5.19 -14.75
N TYR A 56 -2.01 -4.20 -15.54
CA TYR A 56 -2.82 -4.40 -16.74
C TYR A 56 -2.24 -3.65 -17.93
N ASP A 57 -1.95 -4.38 -19.02
CA ASP A 57 -1.92 -3.78 -20.36
C ASP A 57 -3.36 -3.53 -20.82
N ALA A 58 -3.71 -2.27 -21.04
CA ALA A 58 -5.09 -1.88 -21.31
C ALA A 58 -5.21 -0.97 -22.53
N GLN A 59 -6.28 -1.16 -23.30
CA GLN A 59 -6.66 -0.24 -24.37
C GLN A 59 -7.90 0.56 -23.97
N VAL A 60 -7.81 1.88 -24.00
CA VAL A 60 -8.93 2.78 -23.66
C VAL A 60 -10.09 2.53 -24.61
N LYS A 61 -11.28 2.30 -24.06
CA LYS A 61 -12.53 2.20 -24.80
C LYS A 61 -13.37 3.48 -24.63
N GLU A 62 -13.44 3.98 -23.40
CA GLU A 62 -14.19 5.19 -23.05
C GLU A 62 -13.59 5.85 -21.80
N VAL A 63 -13.55 7.18 -21.79
CA VAL A 63 -13.17 7.98 -20.62
C VAL A 63 -14.44 8.63 -20.07
N MET A 64 -14.77 8.35 -18.82
CA MET A 64 -15.96 8.87 -18.15
C MET A 64 -15.58 10.10 -17.33
N THR A 65 -16.35 11.17 -17.48
CA THR A 65 -16.12 12.45 -16.80
C THR A 65 -17.37 12.95 -16.10
N GLU A 66 -17.20 13.50 -14.90
CA GLU A 66 -18.22 14.24 -14.16
C GLU A 66 -17.66 15.61 -13.80
N ASP A 67 -18.39 16.68 -14.12
CA ASP A 67 -17.96 18.08 -13.90
C ASP A 67 -16.54 18.43 -14.41
N GLY A 68 -16.12 17.77 -15.50
CA GLY A 68 -14.79 17.95 -16.10
C GLY A 68 -13.65 17.20 -15.40
N ILE A 69 -13.97 16.34 -14.43
CA ILE A 69 -13.04 15.44 -13.74
C ILE A 69 -13.24 14.03 -14.29
N VAL A 70 -12.15 13.35 -14.65
CA VAL A 70 -12.21 11.93 -15.04
C VAL A 70 -12.49 11.09 -13.81
N THR A 71 -13.62 10.38 -13.79
CA THR A 71 -14.02 9.51 -12.67
C THR A 71 -13.79 8.03 -12.97
N ALA A 72 -13.70 7.66 -14.25
CA ALA A 72 -13.36 6.29 -14.64
C ALA A 72 -12.83 6.18 -16.08
N ILE A 73 -12.12 5.08 -16.33
CA ILE A 73 -11.71 4.64 -17.67
C ILE A 73 -12.30 3.26 -17.91
N LEU A 74 -13.13 3.10 -18.93
CA LEU A 74 -13.48 1.78 -19.45
C LEU A 74 -12.39 1.36 -20.44
N ALA A 75 -11.80 0.19 -20.23
CA ALA A 75 -10.72 -0.31 -21.05
C ALA A 75 -10.88 -1.79 -21.37
N ILE A 76 -10.15 -2.24 -22.39
CA ILE A 76 -10.02 -3.65 -22.76
C ILE A 76 -8.72 -4.19 -22.16
N THR A 77 -8.83 -5.17 -21.27
CA THR A 77 -7.71 -5.90 -20.64
C THR A 77 -7.86 -7.39 -20.94
N ASP A 78 -6.82 -8.03 -21.48
CA ASP A 78 -6.85 -9.45 -21.90
C ASP A 78 -8.10 -9.85 -22.72
N GLY A 79 -8.58 -8.92 -23.56
CA GLY A 79 -9.76 -9.10 -24.40
C GLY A 79 -11.12 -8.95 -23.70
N ASN A 80 -11.15 -8.58 -22.42
CA ASN A 80 -12.37 -8.33 -21.65
C ASN A 80 -12.48 -6.85 -21.28
N GLU A 81 -13.72 -6.38 -21.07
CA GLU A 81 -13.96 -5.03 -20.57
C GLU A 81 -13.73 -4.97 -19.06
N GLU A 82 -13.00 -3.94 -18.62
CA GLU A 82 -12.81 -3.59 -17.22
C GLU A 82 -12.93 -2.07 -17.04
N ARG A 83 -13.62 -1.65 -15.98
CA ARG A 83 -13.72 -0.24 -15.60
C ARG A 83 -12.73 0.05 -14.48
N PHE A 84 -11.81 0.97 -14.72
CA PHE A 84 -10.91 1.50 -13.72
C PHE A 84 -11.47 2.78 -13.13
N ASN A 85 -11.82 2.78 -11.85
CA ASN A 85 -12.24 3.96 -11.11
C ASN A 85 -11.02 4.85 -10.84
N ILE A 86 -11.20 6.14 -11.07
CA ILE A 86 -10.16 7.16 -10.94
C ILE A 86 -10.52 8.06 -9.76
N PHE A 87 -9.53 8.31 -8.88
CA PHE A 87 -9.66 9.20 -7.73
C PHE A 87 -8.58 10.28 -7.77
N SER A 88 -8.66 11.24 -6.86
CA SER A 88 -7.73 12.39 -6.81
C SER A 88 -6.27 12.01 -6.54
N ASP A 89 -6.07 10.88 -5.87
CA ASP A 89 -4.78 10.28 -5.53
C ASP A 89 -4.24 9.34 -6.62
N THR A 90 -5.02 8.99 -7.65
CA THR A 90 -4.54 8.24 -8.80
C THR A 90 -3.33 8.96 -9.44
N VAL A 91 -2.20 8.27 -9.48
CA VAL A 91 -0.98 8.74 -10.13
C VAL A 91 -1.13 8.55 -11.64
N VAL A 92 -0.85 9.60 -12.42
CA VAL A 92 -1.00 9.60 -13.87
C VAL A 92 0.29 10.13 -14.48
N ILE A 93 1.03 9.27 -15.17
CA ILE A 93 2.38 9.59 -15.68
C ILE A 93 2.48 9.21 -17.16
N ASN A 94 3.09 10.09 -17.94
CA ASN A 94 3.52 9.75 -19.30
C ASN A 94 4.73 8.83 -19.22
N ASN A 95 4.57 7.59 -19.71
CA ASN A 95 5.56 6.53 -19.56
C ASN A 95 6.87 6.80 -20.31
N GLU A 96 6.83 7.59 -21.38
CA GLU A 96 8.06 7.90 -22.13
C GLU A 96 8.96 8.88 -21.38
N THR A 97 8.35 9.87 -20.73
CA THR A 97 9.03 11.04 -20.16
C THR A 97 9.17 11.01 -18.64
N GLY A 98 8.34 10.22 -17.93
CA GLY A 98 8.28 10.19 -16.47
C GLY A 98 7.64 11.43 -15.84
N ASN A 99 6.99 12.28 -16.64
CA ASN A 99 6.31 13.48 -16.15
C ASN A 99 4.83 13.20 -15.86
N PRO A 100 4.18 13.98 -14.97
CA PRO A 100 2.73 13.93 -14.83
C PRO A 100 2.02 14.12 -16.15
N SER A 101 0.97 13.32 -16.36
CA SER A 101 0.11 13.35 -17.53
C SER A 101 -1.35 13.62 -17.12
N SER A 102 -2.20 13.88 -18.10
CA SER A 102 -3.61 14.21 -17.93
C SER A 102 -4.49 13.14 -18.57
N LEU A 103 -5.44 12.59 -17.80
CA LEU A 103 -6.40 11.62 -18.33
C LEU A 103 -7.43 12.25 -19.28
N ASN A 104 -7.60 13.57 -19.24
CA ASN A 104 -8.52 14.30 -20.13
C ASN A 104 -8.08 14.27 -21.60
N GLU A 105 -6.82 13.93 -21.86
CA GLU A 105 -6.25 13.87 -23.20
C GLU A 105 -6.41 12.48 -23.85
N LEU A 106 -6.80 11.47 -23.06
CA LEU A 106 -6.98 10.10 -23.54
C LEU A 106 -8.18 9.99 -24.48
N VAL A 107 -8.01 9.25 -25.57
CA VAL A 107 -9.05 8.94 -26.54
C VAL A 107 -9.23 7.43 -26.71
N PRO A 108 -10.41 6.95 -27.18
CA PRO A 108 -10.61 5.55 -27.48
C PRO A 108 -9.54 5.01 -28.44
N GLY A 109 -8.92 3.89 -28.07
CA GLY A 109 -7.85 3.24 -28.81
C GLY A 109 -6.46 3.44 -28.19
N ASP A 110 -6.28 4.45 -27.34
CA ASP A 110 -5.01 4.71 -26.66
C ASP A 110 -4.61 3.52 -25.78
N LYS A 111 -3.31 3.23 -25.76
CA LYS A 111 -2.76 2.20 -24.88
C LYS A 111 -2.31 2.85 -23.58
N ILE A 112 -2.69 2.22 -22.47
CA ILE A 112 -2.29 2.60 -21.12
C ILE A 112 -1.84 1.35 -20.36
N PHE A 113 -1.03 1.55 -19.33
CA PHE A 113 -0.72 0.51 -18.36
C PHE A 113 -1.28 0.91 -17.00
N VAL A 114 -2.00 0.01 -16.34
CA VAL A 114 -2.68 0.32 -15.08
C VAL A 114 -2.17 -0.58 -13.97
N TYR A 115 -1.68 0.03 -12.89
CA TYR A 115 -1.58 -0.66 -11.60
C TYR A 115 -2.85 -0.36 -10.81
N GLY A 116 -3.64 -1.39 -10.52
CA GLY A 116 -4.96 -1.24 -9.89
C GLY A 116 -5.20 -2.26 -8.78
N SER A 117 -6.25 -2.04 -8.00
CA SER A 117 -6.61 -2.90 -6.87
C SER A 117 -6.86 -4.34 -7.31
N LEU A 118 -6.42 -5.30 -6.49
CA LEU A 118 -6.84 -6.70 -6.59
C LEU A 118 -8.34 -6.89 -6.31
N MET A 119 -8.96 -5.96 -5.58
CA MET A 119 -10.38 -6.01 -5.26
C MET A 119 -11.19 -5.48 -6.42
N LYS A 120 -12.04 -6.35 -6.98
CA LYS A 120 -12.95 -6.01 -8.08
C LYS A 120 -14.40 -6.15 -7.67
N THR A 121 -15.27 -5.30 -8.21
CA THR A 121 -16.72 -5.46 -8.09
C THR A 121 -17.20 -6.67 -8.88
N ARG A 122 -18.37 -7.20 -8.53
CA ARG A 122 -19.03 -8.30 -9.26
C ARG A 122 -19.95 -7.82 -10.39
N SER A 123 -19.79 -6.58 -10.87
CA SER A 123 -20.58 -6.04 -11.98
C SER A 123 -20.06 -6.52 -13.34
N LEU A 124 -20.79 -6.17 -14.40
CA LEU A 124 -20.36 -6.36 -15.78
C LEU A 124 -20.39 -4.99 -16.51
N PRO A 125 -19.23 -4.43 -16.90
CA PRO A 125 -17.88 -4.95 -16.66
C PRO A 125 -17.50 -4.93 -15.16
N PRO A 126 -16.55 -5.77 -14.73
CA PRO A 126 -15.94 -5.67 -13.40
C PRO A 126 -15.28 -4.30 -13.25
N GLN A 127 -15.23 -3.80 -12.01
CA GLN A 127 -14.65 -2.49 -11.71
C GLN A 127 -13.59 -2.62 -10.64
N SER A 128 -12.47 -1.92 -10.81
CA SER A 128 -11.35 -1.86 -9.85
C SER A 128 -10.85 -0.43 -9.72
N THR A 129 -10.21 -0.10 -8.60
CA THR A 129 -9.57 1.21 -8.42
C THR A 129 -8.23 1.24 -9.16
N ALA A 130 -7.95 2.29 -9.95
CA ALA A 130 -6.61 2.51 -10.49
C ALA A 130 -5.77 3.34 -9.52
N PHE A 131 -4.64 2.78 -9.10
CA PHE A 131 -3.65 3.47 -8.28
C PHE A 131 -2.69 4.28 -9.16
N ILE A 132 -2.26 3.69 -10.27
CA ILE A 132 -1.32 4.31 -11.21
C ILE A 132 -1.80 4.04 -12.64
N VAL A 133 -1.85 5.08 -13.46
CA VAL A 133 -2.08 5.01 -14.90
C VAL A 133 -0.85 5.55 -15.63
N LEU A 134 -0.23 4.71 -16.43
CA LEU A 134 0.85 5.08 -17.34
C LEU A 134 0.28 5.30 -18.74
N THR A 135 0.43 6.51 -19.27
CA THR A 135 0.06 6.84 -20.66
C THR A 135 1.25 6.65 -21.60
N ASP A 136 1.03 6.67 -22.91
CA ASP A 136 2.11 6.67 -23.92
C ASP A 136 3.05 5.45 -23.78
N ILE A 137 2.48 4.24 -23.75
CA ILE A 137 3.23 2.99 -23.53
C ILE A 137 3.68 2.30 -24.83
N ASP A 138 3.60 2.97 -25.98
CA ASP A 138 3.91 2.36 -27.28
C ASP A 138 5.41 2.18 -27.54
N VAL A 139 6.26 3.02 -26.96
CA VAL A 139 7.70 3.05 -27.26
C VAL A 139 8.55 2.39 -26.18
N LYS A 140 8.31 2.74 -24.91
CA LYS A 140 9.07 2.21 -23.76
C LYS A 140 8.26 1.17 -23.00
N ALA A 141 8.95 0.18 -22.44
CA ALA A 141 8.34 -0.72 -21.48
C ALA A 141 7.69 0.08 -20.33
N PRO A 142 6.53 -0.35 -19.81
CA PRO A 142 5.90 0.31 -18.67
C PRO A 142 6.84 0.35 -17.46
N ALA A 143 6.85 1.47 -16.74
CA ALA A 143 7.55 1.59 -15.46
C ALA A 143 7.13 0.50 -14.48
N LYS A 144 8.05 0.06 -13.62
CA LYS A 144 7.78 -0.92 -12.56
C LYS A 144 7.41 -0.21 -11.28
N PHE A 145 6.30 -0.63 -10.67
CA PHE A 145 5.90 -0.13 -9.37
C PHE A 145 6.65 -0.89 -8.28
N VAL A 146 7.39 -0.18 -7.43
CA VAL A 146 8.23 -0.74 -6.38
C VAL A 146 7.87 -0.06 -5.06
N LYS A 147 7.59 -0.87 -4.04
CA LYS A 147 7.44 -0.41 -2.66
C LYS A 147 8.74 -0.65 -1.92
N VAL A 148 9.40 0.41 -1.46
CA VAL A 148 10.71 0.32 -0.84
C VAL A 148 10.60 -0.36 0.52
N MET A 149 11.06 -1.60 0.65
CA MET A 149 11.12 -2.30 1.94
C MET A 149 12.34 -1.84 2.74
N SER A 150 13.51 -1.93 2.11
CA SER A 150 14.78 -1.56 2.71
C SER A 150 15.73 -1.09 1.62
N MET A 151 16.85 -0.50 2.04
CA MET A 151 17.86 -0.02 1.11
C MET A 151 19.25 -0.23 1.70
N GLU A 152 20.23 -0.49 0.83
CA GLU A 152 21.64 -0.61 1.19
C GLU A 152 22.50 0.22 0.24
N GLU A 153 23.55 0.86 0.76
CA GLU A 153 24.54 1.51 -0.09
C GLU A 153 25.72 0.55 -0.30
N ASN A 154 26.06 0.30 -1.57
CA ASN A 154 27.18 -0.57 -1.89
C ASN A 154 28.52 0.17 -1.80
N ALA A 155 29.63 -0.56 -1.92
CA ALA A 155 30.98 0.02 -1.84
C ALA A 155 31.31 1.08 -2.93
N ALA A 156 30.50 1.15 -3.99
CA ALA A 156 30.62 2.16 -5.05
C ALA A 156 29.75 3.40 -4.81
N GLY A 157 28.99 3.45 -3.71
CA GLY A 157 28.10 4.56 -3.39
C GLY A 157 26.74 4.52 -4.09
N ASN A 158 26.40 3.40 -4.75
CA ASN A 158 25.09 3.23 -5.35
C ASN A 158 24.10 2.72 -4.31
N LEU A 159 22.87 3.23 -4.38
CA LEU A 159 21.78 2.78 -3.53
C LEU A 159 21.12 1.55 -4.16
N ILE A 160 21.02 0.46 -3.40
CA ILE A 160 20.27 -0.73 -3.76
C ILE A 160 18.96 -0.70 -2.99
N VAL A 161 17.84 -0.61 -3.71
CA VAL A 161 16.48 -0.66 -3.17
C VAL A 161 15.97 -2.09 -3.25
N PHE A 162 15.44 -2.60 -2.15
CA PHE A 162 14.79 -3.91 -2.08
C PHE A 162 13.27 -3.72 -2.07
N ASP A 163 12.60 -4.36 -3.02
CA ASP A 163 11.15 -4.32 -3.16
C ASP A 163 10.45 -5.14 -2.06
N ALA A 164 9.40 -4.58 -1.46
CA ALA A 164 8.56 -5.26 -0.47
C ALA A 164 7.82 -6.47 -1.06
N ASN A 165 7.55 -6.44 -2.37
CA ASN A 165 6.94 -7.57 -3.07
C ASN A 165 7.97 -8.64 -3.46
N GLY A 166 9.26 -8.40 -3.22
CA GLY A 166 10.35 -9.29 -3.60
C GLY A 166 10.49 -9.54 -5.09
N GLU A 167 9.87 -8.71 -5.95
CA GLU A 167 9.98 -8.85 -7.39
C GLU A 167 11.30 -8.26 -7.89
N TYR A 168 11.76 -7.16 -7.27
CA TYR A 168 12.88 -6.39 -7.78
C TYR A 168 13.92 -6.02 -6.72
N ASN A 169 15.19 -6.05 -7.13
CA ASN A 169 16.26 -5.28 -6.51
C ASN A 169 16.72 -4.22 -7.50
N VAL A 170 16.63 -2.96 -7.11
CA VAL A 170 16.87 -1.81 -7.99
C VAL A 170 18.16 -1.12 -7.59
N ASN A 171 19.13 -1.12 -8.50
CA ASN A 171 20.37 -0.37 -8.35
C ASN A 171 20.19 1.05 -8.89
N ILE A 172 20.33 2.05 -8.03
CA ILE A 172 20.25 3.48 -8.32
C ILE A 172 21.67 4.05 -8.26
N THR A 173 22.12 4.59 -9.38
CA THR A 173 23.49 5.07 -9.59
C THR A 173 23.50 6.59 -9.78
N GLU A 174 24.69 7.18 -9.93
CA GLU A 174 24.82 8.61 -10.28
C GLU A 174 24.21 8.96 -11.65
N GLU A 175 24.07 7.99 -12.55
CA GLU A 175 23.47 8.17 -13.89
C GLU A 175 21.94 8.09 -13.86
N THR A 176 21.35 7.56 -12.77
CA THR A 176 19.91 7.40 -12.63
C THR A 176 19.23 8.77 -12.52
N VAL A 177 18.26 9.03 -13.40
CA VAL A 177 17.47 10.27 -13.36
C VAL A 177 16.43 10.16 -12.25
N LEU A 178 16.58 10.95 -11.18
CA LEU A 178 15.60 11.02 -10.09
C LEU A 178 14.65 12.21 -10.28
N ARG A 179 13.34 11.96 -10.14
CA ARG A 179 12.30 12.98 -10.28
C ARG A 179 11.25 12.86 -9.18
N PRO A 180 10.73 13.97 -8.64
CA PRO A 180 9.46 13.93 -7.95
C PRO A 180 8.33 13.76 -8.97
N TYR A 181 7.19 13.20 -8.56
CA TYR A 181 6.00 13.18 -9.40
C TYR A 181 5.44 14.60 -9.63
N ARG A 182 4.93 15.28 -8.59
CA ARG A 182 4.20 16.58 -8.73
C ARG A 182 4.91 17.79 -8.14
N THR A 183 5.96 17.61 -7.32
CA THR A 183 6.64 18.74 -6.70
C THR A 183 7.72 19.30 -7.62
N LYS A 184 8.10 20.56 -7.44
CA LYS A 184 9.31 21.13 -8.08
C LYS A 184 10.56 20.89 -7.24
N GLN A 185 10.46 20.04 -6.21
CA GLN A 185 11.57 19.75 -5.32
C GLN A 185 12.58 18.88 -6.04
N ILE A 186 13.84 19.30 -6.04
CA ILE A 186 14.92 18.45 -6.51
C ILE A 186 14.99 17.26 -5.55
N VAL A 187 14.88 16.05 -6.09
CA VAL A 187 15.03 14.80 -5.33
C VAL A 187 16.41 14.21 -5.57
N THR A 188 16.93 13.57 -4.54
CA THR A 188 18.21 12.88 -4.50
C THR A 188 18.00 11.45 -3.99
N LYS A 189 19.04 10.61 -4.05
CA LYS A 189 18.94 9.23 -3.53
C LYS A 189 18.58 9.19 -2.03
N ASP A 190 18.94 10.23 -1.28
CA ASP A 190 18.68 10.36 0.16
C ASP A 190 17.20 10.64 0.48
N ASP A 191 16.41 11.05 -0.52
CA ASP A 191 14.96 11.25 -0.38
C ASP A 191 14.18 9.94 -0.53
N ILE A 192 14.82 8.87 -1.01
CA ILE A 192 14.22 7.54 -1.07
C ILE A 192 14.32 6.91 0.32
N LYS A 193 13.18 6.48 0.87
CA LYS A 193 13.08 5.94 2.22
C LYS A 193 12.30 4.63 2.23
N ALA A 194 12.53 3.82 3.26
CA ALA A 194 11.68 2.66 3.52
C ALA A 194 10.22 3.11 3.67
N GLY A 195 9.30 2.37 3.06
CA GLY A 195 7.88 2.73 2.93
C GLY A 195 7.55 3.58 1.70
N ALA A 196 8.54 4.16 1.01
CA ALA A 196 8.27 4.97 -0.18
C ALA A 196 7.75 4.12 -1.35
N ASN A 197 6.87 4.72 -2.13
CA ASN A 197 6.37 4.20 -3.39
C ASN A 197 7.14 4.86 -4.54
N ILE A 198 7.73 4.06 -5.43
CA ILE A 198 8.50 4.57 -6.57
C ILE A 198 8.10 3.87 -7.87
N LEU A 199 8.21 4.60 -8.99
CA LEU A 199 8.17 4.01 -10.33
C LEU A 199 9.56 3.96 -10.92
N VAL A 200 9.92 2.81 -11.47
CA VAL A 200 11.27 2.51 -11.96
C VAL A 200 11.24 2.17 -13.44
N TRP A 201 11.97 2.92 -14.25
CA TRP A 201 12.26 2.59 -15.64
C TRP A 201 13.63 1.92 -15.73
N SER A 202 13.69 0.79 -16.41
CA SER A 202 14.92 0.06 -16.70
C SER A 202 14.78 -0.64 -18.05
N GLU A 203 15.75 -0.47 -18.94
CA GLU A 203 15.80 -1.18 -20.22
C GLU A 203 16.20 -2.66 -20.08
N ILE A 204 17.02 -3.00 -19.07
CA ILE A 204 17.55 -4.35 -18.87
C ILE A 204 17.38 -4.85 -17.44
N MET A 205 17.07 -6.13 -17.29
CA MET A 205 16.97 -6.80 -15.98
C MET A 205 17.33 -8.27 -16.07
N THR A 206 17.77 -8.86 -14.97
CA THR A 206 18.01 -10.30 -14.86
C THR A 206 16.71 -11.08 -14.74
N LEU A 207 16.71 -12.36 -15.12
CA LEU A 207 15.56 -13.26 -15.00
C LEU A 207 15.48 -14.01 -13.64
N SER A 208 16.19 -13.55 -12.60
CA SER A 208 16.11 -14.11 -11.25
C SER A 208 14.90 -13.59 -10.48
N LEU A 209 14.61 -14.19 -9.33
CA LEU A 209 13.66 -13.67 -8.34
C LEU A 209 14.39 -13.45 -7.00
N PRO A 210 14.56 -12.20 -6.51
CA PRO A 210 14.20 -10.94 -7.16
C PRO A 210 15.01 -10.66 -8.43
N ALA A 211 14.41 -9.98 -9.40
CA ALA A 211 15.06 -9.50 -10.61
C ALA A 211 15.97 -8.31 -10.26
N GLN A 212 17.25 -8.41 -10.62
CA GLN A 212 18.20 -7.32 -10.49
C GLN A 212 18.08 -6.38 -11.70
N MET A 213 17.93 -5.09 -11.45
CA MET A 213 17.91 -4.05 -12.50
C MET A 213 18.72 -2.81 -12.09
N THR A 214 19.19 -2.04 -13.07
CA THR A 214 19.75 -0.70 -12.85
C THR A 214 18.78 0.32 -13.41
N ALA A 215 18.37 1.28 -12.58
CA ALA A 215 17.35 2.24 -12.99
C ALA A 215 17.93 3.31 -13.93
N ASP A 216 17.28 3.49 -15.08
CA ASP A 216 17.51 4.64 -15.96
C ASP A 216 16.85 5.89 -15.39
N MET A 217 15.65 5.71 -14.84
CA MET A 217 14.87 6.77 -14.21
C MET A 217 14.04 6.22 -13.05
N VAL A 218 13.97 7.01 -11.98
CA VAL A 218 13.07 6.77 -10.85
C VAL A 218 12.20 8.00 -10.65
N VAL A 219 10.89 7.79 -10.60
CA VAL A 219 9.95 8.80 -10.14
C VAL A 219 9.53 8.44 -8.72
N LEU A 220 9.85 9.32 -7.76
CA LEU A 220 9.33 9.24 -6.41
C LEU A 220 7.85 9.65 -6.46
N LEU A 221 6.99 8.69 -6.15
CA LEU A 221 5.57 8.99 -5.97
C LEU A 221 5.42 9.81 -4.69
N PRO A 222 4.36 10.62 -4.57
CA PRO A 222 4.02 11.18 -3.28
C PRO A 222 3.97 10.00 -2.33
N GLU A 223 4.64 10.15 -1.18
CA GLU A 223 4.39 9.27 -0.05
C GLU A 223 2.87 9.13 0.03
N GLU A 224 2.36 7.90 0.14
CA GLU A 224 1.00 7.74 0.60
C GLU A 224 0.95 8.62 1.84
N GLN A 225 0.32 9.79 1.73
CA GLN A 225 -0.18 10.42 2.91
C GLN A 225 -1.17 9.36 3.36
N GLU A 226 -0.74 8.49 4.27
CA GLU A 226 -1.60 7.69 5.15
C GLU A 226 -2.85 8.54 5.28
N PRO A 227 -3.95 8.19 4.58
CA PRO A 227 -4.96 9.13 4.12
C PRO A 227 -5.29 10.01 5.28
N SER A 228 -4.72 11.23 5.32
CA SER A 228 -4.35 11.93 6.56
C SER A 228 -5.11 11.31 7.71
N SER A 229 -4.52 10.38 8.49
CA SER A 229 -5.17 9.24 9.22
C SER A 229 -6.46 9.52 10.01
N ASP A 230 -6.92 10.76 10.00
CA ASP A 230 -8.06 11.38 10.58
C ASP A 230 -8.99 12.06 9.54
N LYS A 231 -9.09 11.64 8.27
CA LYS A 231 -10.07 12.21 7.31
C LYS A 231 -11.39 11.43 7.26
N ILE A 232 -12.48 12.11 7.58
CA ILE A 232 -13.86 11.63 7.57
C ILE A 232 -14.61 12.28 6.39
N ILE A 233 -15.18 11.46 5.53
CA ILE A 233 -16.00 11.91 4.40
C ILE A 233 -17.46 11.62 4.71
N ILE A 234 -18.34 12.60 4.58
CA ILE A 234 -19.78 12.45 4.81
C ILE A 234 -20.51 12.72 3.51
N SER A 235 -21.18 11.71 2.93
CA SER A 235 -21.99 11.87 1.73
C SER A 235 -23.46 12.03 2.10
N LEU A 236 -24.00 13.24 1.93
CA LEU A 236 -25.38 13.54 2.30
C LEU A 236 -26.40 12.80 1.42
N MET A 237 -26.08 12.61 0.13
CA MET A 237 -26.98 11.91 -0.81
C MET A 237 -27.01 10.40 -0.56
N ALA A 238 -25.85 9.79 -0.31
CA ALA A 238 -25.76 8.36 -0.07
C ALA A 238 -26.14 7.98 1.36
N GLY A 239 -26.18 8.93 2.30
CA GLY A 239 -26.50 8.64 3.69
C GLY A 239 -25.36 7.93 4.41
N VAL A 240 -24.11 8.09 3.98
CA VAL A 240 -22.95 7.34 4.50
C VAL A 240 -21.86 8.25 5.05
N ILE A 241 -21.11 7.73 6.02
CA ILE A 241 -19.90 8.33 6.58
C ILE A 241 -18.75 7.37 6.31
N ALA A 242 -17.69 7.81 5.65
CA ALA A 242 -16.53 7.00 5.31
C ALA A 242 -15.28 7.45 6.07
N TYR A 243 -14.50 6.48 6.56
CA TYR A 243 -13.22 6.70 7.24
C TYR A 243 -12.28 5.52 6.98
N ASN A 244 -11.05 5.79 6.52
CA ASN A 244 -10.04 4.75 6.21
C ASN A 244 -10.59 3.57 5.36
N GLY A 245 -11.40 3.89 4.35
CA GLY A 245 -12.04 2.88 3.48
C GLY A 245 -13.20 2.11 4.10
N LEU A 246 -13.56 2.38 5.36
CA LEU A 246 -14.71 1.80 6.04
C LEU A 246 -15.92 2.72 5.88
N GLU A 247 -17.02 2.18 5.33
CA GLU A 247 -18.31 2.87 5.24
C GLU A 247 -19.17 2.57 6.48
N ILE A 248 -19.68 3.64 7.06
CA ILE A 248 -20.68 3.64 8.12
C ILE A 248 -21.99 4.06 7.47
N THR A 249 -22.99 3.20 7.57
CA THR A 249 -24.35 3.50 7.13
C THR A 249 -25.22 3.67 8.37
N PRO A 250 -25.49 4.91 8.82
CA PRO A 250 -26.48 5.15 9.85
C PRO A 250 -27.86 4.70 9.36
N GLU A 251 -28.66 4.10 10.24
CA GLU A 251 -29.99 3.60 9.90
C GLU A 251 -31.02 4.09 10.92
N GLY A 252 -32.27 4.24 10.47
CA GLY A 252 -33.38 4.61 11.35
C GLY A 252 -33.14 5.94 12.08
N ASP A 253 -33.24 5.92 13.42
CA ASP A 253 -33.08 7.10 14.26
C ASP A 253 -31.61 7.58 14.37
N GLU A 254 -30.63 6.85 13.84
CA GLU A 254 -29.21 7.22 13.84
C GLU A 254 -28.81 8.08 12.63
N LEU A 255 -29.72 8.36 11.70
CA LEU A 255 -29.44 9.20 10.54
C LEU A 255 -28.93 10.58 10.97
N PHE A 256 -27.87 11.05 10.33
CA PHE A 256 -27.42 12.43 10.48
C PHE A 256 -28.48 13.40 9.92
N TYR A 257 -28.52 14.62 10.43
CA TYR A 257 -29.49 15.64 10.03
C TYR A 257 -28.89 17.04 10.10
N ASP A 258 -29.48 17.96 9.35
CA ASP A 258 -29.11 19.37 9.41
C ASP A 258 -29.82 20.08 10.57
N GLN A 259 -29.06 20.86 11.34
CA GLN A 259 -29.57 21.74 12.37
C GLN A 259 -28.91 23.12 12.23
N ASN A 260 -29.65 24.06 11.64
CA ASN A 260 -29.20 25.43 11.42
C ASN A 260 -27.89 25.50 10.62
N ASP A 261 -27.82 24.79 9.48
CA ASP A 261 -26.63 24.70 8.62
C ASP A 261 -25.43 23.96 9.23
N THR A 262 -25.59 23.33 10.39
CA THR A 262 -24.61 22.42 11.00
C THR A 262 -25.12 20.98 10.92
N LEU A 263 -24.30 20.11 10.33
CA LEU A 263 -24.63 18.68 10.25
C LEU A 263 -24.40 18.00 11.59
N MET A 264 -25.45 17.36 12.10
CA MET A 264 -25.45 16.60 13.35
C MET A 264 -25.31 15.11 13.04
N ILE A 265 -24.36 14.44 13.69
CA ILE A 265 -24.01 13.03 13.42
C ILE A 265 -24.10 12.15 14.67
N PRO A 266 -24.41 10.85 14.55
CA PRO A 266 -24.55 9.93 15.68
C PRO A 266 -23.18 9.63 16.31
N LEU A 267 -22.88 10.26 17.45
CA LEU A 267 -21.57 10.22 18.10
C LEU A 267 -21.06 8.80 18.30
N ARG A 268 -21.89 7.93 18.90
CA ARG A 268 -21.47 6.58 19.27
C ARG A 268 -21.07 5.75 18.06
N LYS A 269 -21.92 5.71 17.02
CA LYS A 269 -21.67 4.94 15.79
C LYS A 269 -20.36 5.38 15.15
N VAL A 270 -20.18 6.69 15.02
CA VAL A 270 -18.98 7.27 14.39
C VAL A 270 -17.76 6.96 15.24
N CYS A 271 -17.74 7.35 16.51
CA CYS A 271 -16.57 7.17 17.37
C CYS A 271 -16.18 5.70 17.60
N GLU A 272 -17.14 4.78 17.77
CA GLU A 272 -16.82 3.34 17.89
C GLU A 272 -16.17 2.81 16.60
N THR A 273 -16.60 3.28 15.43
CA THR A 273 -15.97 2.94 14.14
C THR A 273 -14.57 3.53 14.02
N LEU A 274 -14.35 4.75 14.52
CA LEU A 274 -13.04 5.39 14.61
C LEU A 274 -12.10 4.72 15.64
N GLY A 275 -12.55 3.68 16.35
CA GLY A 275 -11.77 2.93 17.32
C GLY A 275 -11.83 3.47 18.75
N TYR A 276 -12.76 4.38 19.07
CA TYR A 276 -12.97 4.85 20.43
C TYR A 276 -13.88 3.90 21.22
N GLU A 277 -13.56 3.69 22.49
CA GLU A 277 -14.51 3.16 23.46
C GLU A 277 -15.38 4.32 24.01
N VAL A 278 -16.70 4.23 23.82
CA VAL A 278 -17.67 5.29 24.18
C VAL A 278 -18.41 4.95 25.47
N LYS A 279 -18.05 5.63 26.56
CA LYS A 279 -18.63 5.43 27.91
C LYS A 279 -19.64 6.52 28.26
N TRP A 280 -20.82 6.10 28.69
CA TRP A 280 -21.80 7.00 29.30
C TRP A 280 -21.47 7.23 30.77
N VAL A 281 -21.44 8.50 31.18
CA VAL A 281 -21.29 8.93 32.58
C VAL A 281 -22.61 9.55 33.02
N PRO A 282 -23.44 8.83 33.80
CA PRO A 282 -24.78 9.27 34.18
C PRO A 282 -24.79 10.58 34.97
N GLU A 283 -23.72 10.85 35.71
CA GLU A 283 -23.58 12.05 36.50
C GLU A 283 -23.28 13.26 35.60
N GLY A 284 -24.32 14.06 35.36
CA GLY A 284 -24.22 15.30 34.61
C GLY A 284 -24.33 15.17 33.10
N ASN A 285 -24.91 14.09 32.55
CA ASN A 285 -25.09 13.91 31.09
C ASN A 285 -23.79 14.01 30.29
N LYS A 286 -22.78 13.22 30.70
CA LYS A 286 -21.44 13.24 30.10
C LYS A 286 -21.16 11.96 29.33
N ILE A 287 -20.30 12.08 28.33
CA ILE A 287 -19.74 10.97 27.57
C ILE A 287 -18.23 11.06 27.65
N GLU A 288 -17.57 9.93 27.83
CA GLU A 288 -16.12 9.80 27.71
C GLU A 288 -15.78 8.95 26.50
N LEU A 289 -14.89 9.46 25.65
CA LEU A 289 -14.35 8.76 24.48
C LEU A 289 -12.91 8.37 24.82
N HIS A 290 -12.61 7.08 24.77
CA HIS A 290 -11.30 6.53 25.14
C HIS A 290 -10.64 5.93 23.90
N LYS A 291 -9.44 6.40 23.53
CA LYS A 291 -8.64 5.85 22.41
C LYS A 291 -7.16 6.13 22.65
N ASP A 292 -6.29 5.14 22.45
CA ASP A 292 -4.82 5.26 22.56
C ASP A 292 -4.33 5.93 23.87
N GLY A 293 -5.01 5.67 24.98
CA GLY A 293 -4.71 6.25 26.29
C GLY A 293 -5.16 7.70 26.48
N GLN A 294 -5.80 8.31 25.48
CA GLN A 294 -6.45 9.61 25.56
C GLN A 294 -7.92 9.47 26.00
N ILE A 295 -8.39 10.46 26.77
CA ILE A 295 -9.78 10.55 27.21
C ILE A 295 -10.33 11.92 26.83
N VAL A 296 -11.30 11.93 25.91
CA VAL A 296 -12.05 13.15 25.55
C VAL A 296 -13.38 13.13 26.28
N LYS A 297 -13.73 14.25 26.92
CA LYS A 297 -14.98 14.39 27.69
C LYS A 297 -15.95 15.30 26.95
N LEU A 298 -17.13 14.76 26.66
CA LEU A 298 -18.24 15.49 26.07
C LEU A 298 -19.32 15.73 27.12
N GLN A 299 -19.87 16.95 27.15
CA GLN A 299 -20.95 17.37 28.03
C GLN A 299 -22.15 17.76 27.16
N ILE A 300 -23.22 16.98 27.21
CA ILE A 300 -24.41 17.27 26.40
C ILE A 300 -24.98 18.64 26.79
N GLY A 301 -25.32 19.44 25.79
CA GLY A 301 -25.79 20.82 25.93
C GLY A 301 -24.71 21.88 26.14
N SER A 302 -23.42 21.51 26.23
CA SER A 302 -22.33 22.47 26.31
C SER A 302 -21.89 22.92 24.92
N HIS A 303 -21.65 24.23 24.77
CA HIS A 303 -20.99 24.81 23.59
C HIS A 303 -19.47 24.92 23.77
N GLN A 304 -18.97 24.89 25.01
CA GLN A 304 -17.57 25.19 25.33
C GLN A 304 -16.81 23.90 25.68
N TYR A 305 -15.64 23.71 25.06
CA TYR A 305 -14.76 22.56 25.22
C TYR A 305 -13.30 23.01 25.16
N ASN A 306 -12.64 23.08 26.32
CA ASN A 306 -11.30 23.69 26.45
C ASN A 306 -11.32 25.13 25.90
N ASP A 307 -10.50 25.43 24.89
CA ASP A 307 -10.41 26.74 24.23
C ASP A 307 -11.24 26.80 22.92
N VAL A 308 -12.09 25.79 22.66
CA VAL A 308 -12.93 25.67 21.46
C VAL A 308 -14.41 25.89 21.83
N GLU A 309 -15.10 26.70 21.02
CA GLU A 309 -16.55 26.93 21.10
C GLU A 309 -17.24 26.34 19.86
N LEU A 310 -18.20 25.45 20.08
CA LEU A 310 -19.05 24.87 19.04
C LEU A 310 -20.25 25.79 18.77
N ALA A 311 -20.60 25.95 17.49
CA ALA A 311 -21.75 26.75 17.09
C ALA A 311 -23.05 26.11 17.61
N ILE A 312 -23.14 24.78 17.54
CA ILE A 312 -24.25 23.97 18.03
C ILE A 312 -23.74 23.02 19.12
N ALA A 313 -24.44 22.93 20.25
CA ALA A 313 -24.09 21.97 21.30
C ALA A 313 -24.47 20.54 20.92
N PRO A 314 -23.73 19.52 21.39
CA PRO A 314 -24.16 18.14 21.37
C PRO A 314 -25.53 17.97 22.05
N GLU A 315 -26.37 17.11 21.47
CA GLU A 315 -27.72 16.87 21.98
C GLU A 315 -28.04 15.38 22.13
N LEU A 316 -29.06 15.09 22.95
CA LEU A 316 -29.58 13.74 23.14
C LEU A 316 -31.00 13.68 22.59
N THR A 317 -31.16 13.02 21.46
CA THR A 317 -32.44 12.87 20.76
C THR A 317 -32.69 11.39 20.49
N ASN A 318 -33.89 10.89 20.81
CA ASN A 318 -34.24 9.46 20.67
C ASN A 318 -33.24 8.48 21.34
N SER A 319 -32.68 8.87 22.49
CA SER A 319 -31.62 8.12 23.20
C SER A 319 -30.29 7.98 22.44
N ILE A 320 -30.10 8.74 21.36
CA ILE A 320 -28.87 8.81 20.59
C ILE A 320 -28.25 10.19 20.82
N THR A 321 -26.96 10.21 21.12
CA THR A 321 -26.23 11.47 21.23
C THR A 321 -25.74 11.90 19.86
N PHE A 322 -26.15 13.09 19.45
CA PHE A 322 -25.68 13.73 18.23
C PHE A 322 -24.67 14.83 18.57
N VAL A 323 -23.67 14.96 17.71
CA VAL A 323 -22.67 16.03 17.79
C VAL A 323 -22.60 16.78 16.47
N PRO A 324 -22.27 18.07 16.48
CA PRO A 324 -21.93 18.76 15.24
C PRO A 324 -20.68 18.14 14.61
N THR A 325 -20.55 18.17 13.29
CA THR A 325 -19.32 17.76 12.59
C THR A 325 -18.07 18.52 13.08
N GLU A 326 -18.26 19.76 13.52
CA GLU A 326 -17.25 20.59 14.20
C GLU A 326 -16.63 19.88 15.41
N PHE A 327 -17.37 19.03 16.12
CA PHE A 327 -16.82 18.27 17.24
C PHE A 327 -15.75 17.28 16.77
N LEU A 328 -15.97 16.60 15.64
CA LEU A 328 -14.95 15.73 15.06
C LEU A 328 -13.73 16.55 14.62
N ALA A 329 -13.99 17.70 14.00
CA ALA A 329 -12.94 18.52 13.42
C ALA A 329 -12.06 19.23 14.45
N GLU A 330 -12.68 19.91 15.41
CA GLU A 330 -11.98 20.83 16.31
C GLU A 330 -11.64 20.19 17.65
N ILE A 331 -12.40 19.16 18.08
CA ILE A 331 -12.18 18.50 19.38
C ILE A 331 -11.44 17.18 19.22
N LEU A 332 -11.80 16.39 18.20
CA LEU A 332 -11.14 15.12 17.91
C LEU A 332 -10.03 15.24 16.85
N ASN A 333 -9.84 16.43 16.27
CA ASN A 333 -8.81 16.73 15.25
C ASN A 333 -8.90 15.89 13.96
N TYR A 334 -10.11 15.57 13.52
CA TYR A 334 -10.35 14.92 12.22
C TYR A 334 -10.55 15.94 11.10
N GLU A 335 -9.99 15.73 9.92
CA GLU A 335 -10.42 16.45 8.73
C GLU A 335 -11.83 15.97 8.33
N VAL A 336 -12.82 16.86 8.26
CA VAL A 336 -14.18 16.49 7.86
C VAL A 336 -14.53 17.10 6.52
N SER A 337 -14.83 16.26 5.52
CA SER A 337 -15.31 16.65 4.20
C SER A 337 -16.78 16.28 4.05
N ILE A 338 -17.65 17.26 3.80
CA ILE A 338 -19.07 17.03 3.55
C ILE A 338 -19.32 17.14 2.05
N ASN A 339 -19.75 16.04 1.45
CA ASN A 339 -20.02 15.92 0.02
C ASN A 339 -21.53 15.93 -0.22
N ASN A 340 -21.98 16.88 -1.04
CA ASN A 340 -23.34 16.92 -1.55
C ASN A 340 -23.51 16.15 -2.87
N HIS A 341 -22.51 15.35 -3.27
CA HIS A 341 -22.48 14.62 -4.52
C HIS A 341 -22.24 13.12 -4.26
N HIS A 342 -22.73 12.28 -5.18
CA HIS A 342 -22.57 10.82 -5.15
C HIS A 342 -21.09 10.44 -5.05
N VAL A 343 -20.75 9.55 -4.10
CA VAL A 343 -19.46 8.85 -4.06
C VAL A 343 -19.41 7.81 -5.17
#